data_AF-A0A3B9YTI6-F1
#
_entry.id   AF-A0A3B9YTI6-F1
#
_cell.length_a   1.000
_cell.length_b   1.000
_cell.length_c   1.000
_cell.angle_alpha   90.00
_cell.angle_beta   90.00
_cell.angle_gamma   90.00
#
_symmetry.space_group_name_H-M   'P 1'
#
loop_
_entity.id
_entity.type
_entity.pdbx_description
1 polymer ?
#
loop_
_entity_poly.entity_id
_entity_poly.type
_entity_poly.pdbx_seq_one_letter_code
_entity_poly.pdbx_strand_id
1 'polypeptide(L)'
;NKLGYSLAVGLALYALAYLGVTMKGPNTEFGTAGLMLLYVIPAALINVFIGLLMLNFPLGEEQQKELRRILEERGAAGAAIGARTGHDLEGHSAPAPAKGR
;
A
#
# COMPACT_ATOMS: atom_id res chain seq x y z
N ASN A 1 -12.63 -2.55 9.42
CA ASN A 1 -11.87 -1.28 9.46
C ASN A 1 -12.65 -0.02 9.87
N LYS A 2 -13.81 -0.08 10.56
CA LYS A 2 -14.55 1.14 10.92
C LYS A 2 -13.83 1.98 12.00
N LEU A 3 -13.31 1.33 13.04
CA LEU A 3 -12.60 2.00 14.14
C LEU A 3 -11.36 2.80 13.69
N GLY A 4 -10.54 2.23 12.80
CA GLY A 4 -9.34 2.90 12.31
C GLY A 4 -9.67 4.14 11.47
N TYR A 5 -10.70 4.07 10.63
CA TYR A 5 -11.16 5.23 9.86
C TYR A 5 -11.70 6.33 10.75
N SER A 6 -12.51 5.99 11.77
CA SER A 6 -13.04 6.97 12.72
C SER A 6 -11.95 7.72 13.48
N LEU A 7 -10.91 6.99 13.91
CA LEU A 7 -9.78 7.57 14.65
C LEU A 7 -8.94 8.49 13.76
N ALA A 8 -8.70 8.09 12.51
CA ALA A 8 -7.96 8.89 11.54
C ALA A 8 -8.69 10.20 11.21
N VAL A 9 -10.00 10.14 10.99
CA VAL A 9 -10.82 11.34 10.74
C VAL A 9 -10.84 12.25 11.97
N GLY A 10 -10.97 11.69 13.17
CA GLY A 10 -10.94 12.48 14.41
C GLY A 10 -9.62 13.23 14.61
N LEU A 11 -8.49 12.55 14.40
CA LEU A 11 -7.16 13.17 14.49
C LEU A 11 -6.93 14.23 13.40
N ALA A 12 -7.37 13.97 12.17
CA ALA A 12 -7.23 14.93 11.08
C ALA A 12 -8.03 16.21 11.33
N LEU A 13 -9.27 16.09 11.82
CA LEU A 13 -10.10 17.24 12.14
C LEU A 13 -9.57 18.03 13.35
N TYR A 14 -9.03 17.33 14.36
CA TYR A 14 -8.37 17.98 15.49
C TYR A 14 -7.13 18.77 15.05
N ALA A 15 -6.27 18.18 14.21
CA ALA A 15 -5.11 18.86 13.66
C ALA A 15 -5.51 20.10 12.83
N LEU A 16 -6.58 19.99 12.04
CA LEU A 16 -7.10 21.09 11.23
C LEU A 16 -7.62 22.26 12.09
N ALA A 17 -8.30 21.94 13.19
CA ALA A 17 -8.76 22.93 14.16
C ALA A 17 -7.59 23.62 14.89
N TYR A 18 -6.54 22.86 15.23
CA TYR A 18 -5.33 23.41 15.86
C TYR A 18 -4.55 24.35 14.94
N LEU A 19 -4.53 24.07 13.63
CA LEU A 19 -3.85 24.89 12.62
C LEU A 19 -4.60 26.19 12.26
N GLY A 20 -5.80 26.41 12.81
CA GLY A 20 -6.56 27.65 12.60
C GLY A 20 -7.08 27.83 11.16
N VAL A 21 -7.19 26.75 10.39
CA VAL A 21 -7.67 26.78 9.00
C VAL A 21 -9.15 27.13 8.99
N THR A 22 -9.53 28.20 8.30
CA THR A 22 -10.94 28.55 8.10
C THR A 22 -11.41 27.99 6.76
N MET A 23 -12.43 27.13 6.78
CA MET A 23 -13.02 26.59 5.54
C MET A 23 -13.80 27.63 4.72
N LYS A 24 -14.03 28.81 5.31
CA LYS A 24 -14.92 29.85 4.77
C LYS A 24 -14.33 31.24 5.03
N GLY A 25 -13.18 31.54 4.42
CA GLY A 25 -12.51 32.83 4.53
C GLY A 25 -11.09 32.83 3.94
N PRO A 26 -10.43 34.00 3.80
CA PRO A 26 -9.03 34.07 3.41
C PRO A 26 -8.14 33.43 4.48
N ASN A 27 -7.42 32.37 4.10
CA ASN A 27 -6.50 31.68 5.00
C ASN A 27 -5.23 32.51 5.20
N THR A 28 -4.73 32.53 6.43
CA THR A 28 -3.38 33.04 6.73
C THR A 28 -2.34 32.13 6.06
N GLU A 29 -1.14 32.65 5.79
CA GLU A 29 -0.04 31.84 5.21
C GLU A 29 0.24 30.58 6.05
N PHE A 30 0.04 30.68 7.36
CA PHE A 30 0.16 29.56 8.30
C PHE A 30 -0.90 28.47 8.08
N GLY A 31 -2.14 28.83 7.76
CA GLY A 31 -3.22 27.87 7.49
C GLY A 31 -2.98 27.06 6.20
N THR A 32 -2.46 27.72 5.16
CA THR A 32 -2.09 27.06 3.90
C THR A 32 -0.92 26.09 4.08
N ALA A 33 0.12 26.52 4.79
CA ALA A 33 1.26 25.66 5.13
C ALA A 33 0.83 24.47 6.01
N GLY A 34 -0.10 24.70 6.94
CA GLY A 34 -0.71 23.65 7.78
C GLY A 34 -1.44 22.58 6.98
N LEU A 35 -2.22 22.97 5.96
CA LEU A 35 -2.89 22.05 5.04
C LEU A 35 -1.89 21.18 4.27
N MET A 36 -0.80 21.77 3.79
CA MET A 36 0.27 21.03 3.12
C MET A 36 0.93 20.01 4.06
N LEU A 37 1.27 20.42 5.28
CA LEU A 37 1.87 19.53 6.28
C LEU A 37 0.94 18.39 6.70
N LEU A 38 -0.36 18.64 6.81
CA LEU A 38 -1.35 17.63 7.17
C LEU A 38 -1.41 16.50 6.13
N TYR A 39 -1.14 16.78 4.86
CA TYR A 39 -1.09 15.76 3.81
C TYR A 39 0.27 15.05 3.75
N VAL A 40 1.36 15.81 3.91
CA VAL A 40 2.73 15.29 3.75
C VAL A 40 3.17 14.43 4.92
N ILE A 41 2.90 14.85 6.17
CA ILE A 41 3.40 14.16 7.36
C ILE A 41 2.90 12.71 7.48
N PRO A 42 1.59 12.41 7.33
CA PRO A 42 1.11 11.03 7.42
C PRO A 42 1.72 10.12 6.36
N ALA A 43 1.82 10.61 5.11
CA ALA A 43 2.42 9.86 4.01
C ALA A 43 3.92 9.62 4.24
N ALA A 44 4.65 10.62 4.75
CA ALA A 44 6.05 10.50 5.10
C ALA A 44 6.27 9.46 6.22
N LEU A 45 5.44 9.49 7.28
CA LEU A 45 5.52 8.52 8.38
C LEU A 45 5.28 7.08 7.89
N ILE A 46 4.34 6.86 6.98
CA ILE A 46 4.09 5.55 6.38
C ILE A 46 5.33 5.07 5.61
N ASN A 47 5.93 5.93 4.79
CA ASN A 47 7.13 5.58 4.02
C ASN A 47 8.32 5.26 4.92
N VAL A 48 8.52 6.05 5.98
CA VAL A 48 9.57 5.78 6.99
C VAL A 48 9.30 4.46 7.71
N PHE A 49 8.04 4.18 8.08
CA PHE A 49 7.65 2.94 8.71
C PHE A 49 7.90 1.73 7.79
N ILE A 50 7.57 1.83 6.51
CA ILE A 50 7.86 0.80 5.51
C ILE A 50 9.38 0.60 5.37
N GLY A 51 10.15 1.69 5.29
CA GLY A 51 11.61 1.62 5.25
C GLY A 51 12.19 0.92 6.48
N LEU A 52 11.66 1.22 7.67
CA LEU A 52 12.02 0.54 8.92
C LEU A 52 11.66 -0.95 8.89
N LEU A 53 10.50 -1.32 8.33
CA LEU A 53 10.13 -2.72 8.16
C LEU A 53 11.05 -3.45 7.18
N MET A 54 11.45 -2.79 6.09
CA MET A 54 12.41 -3.34 5.13
C MET A 54 13.78 -3.59 5.75
N LEU A 55 14.22 -2.75 6.70
CA LEU A 55 15.47 -3.00 7.45
C LEU A 55 15.42 -4.29 8.29
N ASN A 56 14.23 -4.70 8.75
CA ASN A 56 14.05 -5.94 9.51
C ASN A 56 13.93 -7.19 8.61
N PHE A 57 13.66 -7.00 7.32
CA PHE A 57 13.60 -8.06 6.30
C PHE A 57 14.55 -7.75 5.13
N PRO A 58 15.87 -7.88 5.33
CA PRO A 58 16.80 -7.89 4.21
C PRO A 58 16.55 -9.17 3.41
N LEU A 59 15.63 -9.12 2.44
CA LEU A 59 15.46 -10.16 1.42
C LEU A 59 16.71 -10.19 0.56
N GLY A 60 17.77 -10.82 1.07
CA GLY A 60 18.98 -11.09 0.32
C GLY A 60 18.66 -11.89 -0.94
N GLU A 61 19.49 -11.73 -1.97
CA GLU A 61 19.35 -12.41 -3.26
C GLU A 61 19.19 -13.94 -3.11
N GLU A 62 19.90 -14.53 -2.16
CA GLU A 62 19.81 -15.96 -1.78
C GLU A 62 18.42 -16.34 -1.28
N GLN A 63 17.82 -15.53 -0.39
CA GLN A 63 16.48 -15.79 0.13
C GLN A 63 15.41 -15.62 -0.95
N GLN A 64 15.59 -14.64 -1.85
CA GLN A 64 14.68 -14.47 -2.98
C GLN A 64 14.74 -15.66 -3.95
N LYS A 65 15.92 -16.20 -4.22
CA LYS A 65 16.10 -17.41 -5.05
C LYS A 65 15.45 -18.63 -4.42
N GLU A 66 15.66 -18.84 -3.12
CA GLU A 66 15.05 -19.97 -2.40
C GLU A 66 13.52 -19.85 -2.32
N LEU A 67 12.99 -18.66 -2.04
CA LEU A 67 11.55 -18.42 -2.06
C LEU A 67 10.97 -18.65 -3.46
N ARG A 68 11.67 -18.24 -4.51
CA ARG A 68 11.25 -18.48 -5.90
C ARG A 68 11.22 -19.96 -6.23
N ARG A 69 12.22 -20.71 -5.79
CA ARG A 69 12.25 -22.17 -5.93
C ARG A 69 11.05 -22.82 -5.24
N ILE A 70 10.75 -22.43 -4.01
CA ILE A 70 9.59 -22.97 -3.26
C ILE A 70 8.26 -22.61 -3.94
N LEU A 71 8.14 -21.39 -4.48
CA LEU A 71 6.98 -20.95 -5.25
C LEU A 71 6.82 -21.74 -6.56
N GLU A 72 7.91 -22.03 -7.26
CA GLU A 72 7.90 -22.85 -8.49
C GLU A 72 7.53 -24.31 -8.18
N GLU A 73 8.10 -24.91 -7.14
CA GLU A 73 7.76 -26.27 -6.69
C GLU A 73 6.27 -26.39 -6.31
N ARG A 74 5.74 -25.40 -5.58
CA ARG A 74 4.30 -25.37 -5.22
C ARG A 74 3.40 -25.01 -6.38
N GLY A 75 3.83 -24.13 -7.29
CA GLY A 75 3.11 -23.77 -8.49
C GLY A 75 2.98 -24.94 -9.45
N ALA A 76 4.04 -25.69 -9.66
CA ALA A 76 4.03 -26.92 -10.47
C ALA A 76 3.11 -27.99 -9.86
N ALA A 77 3.16 -28.16 -8.54
CA ALA A 77 2.23 -29.05 -7.84
C ALA A 77 0.77 -28.55 -7.96
N GLY A 78 0.52 -27.27 -7.76
CA GLY A 78 -0.81 -26.66 -7.91
C GLY A 78 -1.36 -26.78 -9.33
N ALA A 79 -0.52 -26.58 -10.35
CA ALA A 79 -0.88 -26.73 -11.76
C ALA A 79 -1.18 -28.19 -12.14
N ALA A 80 -0.38 -29.14 -11.66
CA ALA A 80 -0.66 -30.57 -11.84
C ALA A 80 -1.96 -31.00 -11.15
N ILE A 81 -2.27 -30.42 -9.97
CA ILE A 81 -3.52 -30.65 -9.26
C ILE A 81 -4.71 -30.00 -9.97
N GLY A 82 -4.57 -28.79 -10.51
CA GLY A 82 -5.61 -28.11 -11.28
C GLY A 82 -5.94 -28.82 -12.59
N ALA A 83 -4.91 -29.32 -13.29
CA ALA A 83 -5.06 -30.07 -14.54
C ALA A 83 -5.83 -31.39 -14.36
N ARG A 84 -5.68 -32.08 -13.23
CA ARG A 84 -6.42 -33.33 -12.92
C ARG A 84 -7.84 -33.08 -12.42
N THR A 85 -8.14 -31.92 -11.83
CA THR A 85 -9.48 -31.60 -11.30
C THR A 85 -10.31 -30.71 -12.22
N GLY A 86 -9.76 -30.26 -13.36
CA GLY A 86 -10.45 -29.37 -14.29
C GLY A 86 -10.77 -27.99 -13.73
N HIS A 87 -10.05 -27.57 -12.68
CA HIS A 87 -10.20 -26.26 -12.05
C HIS A 87 -8.82 -25.60 -12.00
N ASP A 88 -8.64 -24.65 -12.90
CA ASP A 88 -7.58 -23.66 -12.91
C ASP A 88 -7.75 -22.76 -11.68
N LEU A 89 -6.85 -22.90 -10.72
CA LEU A 89 -6.73 -22.01 -9.55
C LEU A 89 -6.02 -20.70 -9.91
N GLU A 90 -5.82 -20.43 -11.20
CA GLU A 90 -5.15 -19.25 -11.69
C GLU A 90 -6.10 -18.04 -11.62
N GLY A 91 -5.96 -17.27 -10.53
CA GLY A 91 -6.39 -15.89 -10.51
C GLY A 91 -5.71 -15.12 -11.64
N HIS A 92 -6.44 -14.95 -12.74
CA HIS A 92 -6.02 -14.33 -13.99
C HIS A 92 -5.29 -13.00 -13.78
N SER A 93 -3.97 -13.00 -13.99
CA SER A 93 -3.16 -11.81 -14.24
C SER A 93 -2.48 -11.97 -15.60
N ALA A 94 -3.27 -12.10 -16.66
CA ALA A 94 -2.75 -12.06 -18.02
C ALA A 94 -2.60 -10.59 -18.47
N PRO A 95 -1.44 -10.19 -19.03
CA PRO A 95 -1.30 -8.87 -19.63
C PRO A 95 -2.14 -8.80 -20.92
N ALA A 96 -2.92 -7.72 -21.06
CA ALA A 96 -3.82 -7.52 -22.20
C ALA A 96 -3.04 -7.48 -23.53
N PRO A 97 -3.54 -8.13 -24.61
CA PRO A 97 -2.87 -8.09 -25.90
C PRO A 97 -2.99 -6.70 -26.52
N ALA A 98 -1.85 -6.19 -27.01
CA ALA A 98 -1.78 -4.95 -27.78
C ALA A 98 -2.62 -5.09 -29.07
N LYS A 99 -3.74 -4.37 -29.14
CA LYS A 99 -4.53 -4.24 -30.37
C LYS A 99 -3.74 -3.41 -31.38
N GLY A 100 -3.17 -4.08 -32.38
CA GLY A 100 -2.82 -3.44 -33.65
C GLY A 100 -4.07 -3.31 -34.52
N ARG A 101 -4.41 -2.07 -34.87
CA ARG A 101 -5.05 -1.68 -36.13
C ARG A 101 -4.94 -0.17 -36.30
#